data_AF-A0A379ICK8-F1
#
_entry.id   AF-A0A379ICK8-F1
#
_cell.length_a   1.000
_cell.length_b   1.000
_cell.length_c   1.000
_cell.angle_alpha   90.00
_cell.angle_beta   90.00
_cell.angle_gamma   90.00
#
_symmetry.space_group_name_H-M   'P 1'
#
loop_
_entity.id
_entity.type
_entity.pdbx_description
1 polymer ?
#
loop_
_entity_poly.entity_id
_entity_poly.type
_entity_poly.pdbx_seq_one_letter_code
_entity_poly.pdbx_strand_id
1 'polypeptide(L)'
;MNIGIMGTKTVIRTGSMMGKFIPFIYVFVEDELAKTIIGMVVRPDHGNGPKSAVKCIVSGAWMNQAACMYGFYTYGNELHDAYQFPFFSALAVNDGDVSQAELDKRLKAVIKGSLNNDQEAIRDKIRAHTTQFTLTYLHGPNGETIKGLPEYNHKHWFEEITEQMILDQHQDALARPDPLGHLRTQHEVNTLLEVIAYSRTLFNSNDVSIENHRIDYHAFYTLLKAFTPQRPDDVMNSIEYYVLRAIRRYNPARWDAYTAQVRERIMALAEENHERFLNSRFDLR
;
A
#
# COMPACT_ATOMS: atom_id res chain seq x y z
N MET A 1 42.87 -43.41 -12.27
CA MET A 1 42.59 -41.98 -12.55
C MET A 1 41.87 -41.44 -11.33
N ASN A 2 42.60 -40.76 -10.43
CA ASN A 2 42.06 -40.31 -9.15
C ASN A 2 41.31 -38.99 -9.35
N ILE A 3 40.00 -39.00 -9.12
CA ILE A 3 39.19 -37.79 -9.04
C ILE A 3 39.43 -37.23 -7.63
N GLY A 4 40.24 -36.16 -7.57
CA GLY A 4 40.53 -35.47 -6.32
C GLY A 4 39.26 -34.84 -5.73
N ILE A 5 38.96 -35.17 -4.48
CA ILE A 5 37.94 -34.49 -3.69
C ILE A 5 38.41 -33.04 -3.50
N MET A 6 37.77 -32.11 -4.22
CA MET A 6 37.95 -30.67 -3.96
C MET A 6 37.45 -30.36 -2.56
N GLY A 7 38.30 -29.69 -1.78
CA GLY A 7 38.21 -29.61 -0.33
C GLY A 7 36.88 -29.08 0.22
N THR A 8 36.49 -29.63 1.36
CA THR A 8 35.39 -29.16 2.19
C THR A 8 35.74 -27.78 2.75
N LYS A 9 35.15 -26.72 2.22
CA LYS A 9 35.21 -25.39 2.85
C LYS A 9 34.35 -25.40 4.10
N THR A 10 34.98 -25.48 5.26
CA THR A 10 34.30 -25.25 6.55
C THR A 10 34.23 -23.75 6.78
N VAL A 11 33.04 -23.17 6.68
CA VAL A 11 32.80 -21.76 7.01
C VAL A 11 32.54 -21.68 8.52
N ILE A 12 33.54 -21.24 9.28
CA ILE A 12 33.36 -20.89 10.69
C ILE A 12 32.90 -19.43 10.73
N ARG A 13 31.62 -19.20 11.03
CA ARG A 13 31.08 -17.84 11.22
C ARG A 13 31.30 -17.41 12.68
N THR A 14 32.04 -16.33 12.88
CA THR A 14 32.19 -15.66 14.18
C THR A 14 31.38 -14.36 14.17
N GLY A 15 30.44 -14.24 15.12
CA GLY A 15 29.58 -13.08 15.30
C GLY A 15 28.36 -13.41 16.17
N SER A 16 27.95 -12.49 17.05
CA SER A 16 26.90 -12.70 18.06
C SER A 16 25.46 -12.57 17.54
N MET A 17 25.25 -12.35 16.24
CA MET A 17 23.90 -12.36 15.64
C MET A 17 23.69 -13.59 14.76
N MET A 18 23.41 -14.71 15.42
CA MET A 18 23.01 -16.00 14.85
C MET A 18 21.56 -15.99 14.31
N GLY A 19 21.06 -14.87 13.78
CA GLY A 19 19.71 -14.78 13.23
C GLY A 19 19.69 -15.19 11.76
N LYS A 20 18.75 -16.03 11.33
CA LYS A 20 18.57 -16.42 9.93
C LYS A 20 18.10 -15.22 9.08
N PHE A 21 18.59 -15.07 7.85
CA PHE A 21 18.07 -14.04 6.96
C PHE A 21 16.65 -14.43 6.51
N ILE A 22 15.67 -13.61 6.87
CA ILE A 22 14.29 -13.75 6.45
C ILE A 22 14.04 -12.77 5.29
N PRO A 23 13.72 -13.25 4.08
CA PRO A 23 13.52 -12.39 2.94
C PRO A 23 12.20 -11.62 3.02
N PHE A 24 12.08 -10.63 2.14
CA PHE A 24 10.89 -9.80 2.02
C PHE A 24 9.66 -10.62 1.60
N ILE A 25 8.48 -10.13 1.97
CA ILE A 25 7.28 -10.40 1.19
C ILE A 25 7.17 -9.37 0.07
N TYR A 26 6.65 -9.79 -1.07
CA TYR A 26 6.46 -8.94 -2.24
C TYR A 26 5.00 -8.46 -2.32
N VAL A 27 4.79 -7.16 -2.41
CA VAL A 27 3.46 -6.57 -2.55
C VAL A 27 3.36 -5.89 -3.90
N PHE A 28 2.57 -6.45 -4.81
CA PHE A 28 2.29 -5.86 -6.12
C PHE A 28 1.17 -4.83 -5.98
N VAL A 29 1.43 -3.61 -6.43
CA VAL A 29 0.50 -2.47 -6.39
C VAL A 29 0.41 -1.84 -7.77
N GLU A 30 -0.69 -1.16 -8.07
CA GLU A 30 -0.91 -0.52 -9.36
C GLU A 30 0.12 0.57 -9.66
N ASP A 31 0.28 1.53 -8.75
CA ASP A 31 1.04 2.75 -8.96
C ASP A 31 1.85 3.20 -7.73
N GLU A 32 2.42 4.41 -7.79
CA GLU A 32 3.18 5.01 -6.69
C GLU A 32 2.30 5.53 -5.54
N LEU A 33 1.01 5.84 -5.79
CA LEU A 33 0.07 6.25 -4.75
C LEU A 33 -0.24 5.06 -3.83
N ALA A 34 -0.62 3.92 -4.42
CA ALA A 34 -0.84 2.67 -3.70
C ALA A 34 0.41 2.23 -2.93
N LYS A 35 1.61 2.36 -3.53
CA LYS A 35 2.88 2.09 -2.84
C LYS A 35 3.09 2.99 -1.61
N THR A 36 2.75 4.27 -1.73
CA THR A 36 2.81 5.22 -0.60
C THR A 36 1.87 4.79 0.53
N ILE A 37 0.65 4.38 0.21
CA ILE A 37 -0.34 3.87 1.18
C ILE A 37 0.19 2.62 1.88
N ILE A 38 0.73 1.64 1.15
CA ILE A 38 1.35 0.44 1.75
C ILE A 38 2.48 0.85 2.69
N GLY A 39 3.35 1.77 2.27
CA GLY A 39 4.42 2.30 3.10
C GLY A 39 3.92 2.92 4.41
N MET A 40 2.76 3.57 4.39
CA MET A 40 2.14 4.13 5.59
C MET A 40 1.46 3.08 6.47
N VAL A 41 0.95 1.98 5.89
CA VAL A 41 0.32 0.86 6.59
C VAL A 41 1.34 -0.01 7.33
N VAL A 42 2.51 -0.23 6.72
CA VAL A 42 3.53 -1.16 7.25
C VAL A 42 4.56 -0.49 8.17
N ARG A 43 4.42 0.82 8.41
CA ARG A 43 5.38 1.59 9.21
C ARG A 43 5.49 1.01 10.63
N PRO A 44 6.72 0.76 11.12
CA PRO A 44 6.96 0.12 12.40
C PRO A 44 6.83 1.13 13.54
N ASP A 45 5.67 1.74 13.69
CA ASP A 45 5.56 2.86 14.63
C ASP A 45 5.55 2.37 16.09
N HIS A 46 5.19 1.10 16.39
CA HIS A 46 5.09 0.60 17.78
C HIS A 46 5.32 -0.91 17.95
N GLY A 47 6.35 -1.51 17.33
CA GLY A 47 6.67 -2.94 17.51
C GLY A 47 5.64 -3.94 16.97
N ASN A 48 4.50 -3.44 16.46
CA ASN A 48 3.42 -4.20 15.84
C ASN A 48 3.52 -4.20 14.29
N GLY A 49 4.74 -4.14 13.77
CA GLY A 49 5.03 -4.19 12.34
C GLY A 49 5.08 -5.63 11.82
N PRO A 50 5.10 -5.83 10.49
CA PRO A 50 5.19 -7.17 9.91
C PRO A 50 6.51 -7.85 10.29
N LYS A 51 6.45 -9.15 10.66
CA LYS A 51 7.65 -9.94 11.03
C LYS A 51 8.63 -10.19 9.88
N SER A 52 8.19 -9.97 8.65
CA SER A 52 9.02 -9.98 7.45
C SER A 52 8.95 -8.59 6.82
N ALA A 53 10.09 -8.09 6.33
CA ALA A 53 10.12 -6.82 5.63
C ALA A 53 9.24 -6.86 4.36
N VAL A 54 8.68 -5.72 3.98
CA VAL A 54 7.75 -5.61 2.85
C VAL A 54 8.45 -4.89 1.70
N LYS A 55 8.40 -5.46 0.49
CA LYS A 55 8.90 -4.85 -0.73
C LYS A 55 7.77 -4.66 -1.73
N CYS A 56 7.44 -3.40 -2.02
CA CYS A 56 6.45 -3.06 -3.03
C CYS A 56 7.04 -3.14 -4.45
N ILE A 57 6.24 -3.66 -5.40
CA ILE A 57 6.52 -3.68 -6.83
C ILE A 57 5.35 -3.01 -7.54
N VAL A 58 5.63 -1.96 -8.32
CA VAL A 58 4.62 -1.25 -9.12
C VAL A 58 4.38 -2.01 -10.42
N SER A 59 3.14 -2.44 -10.66
CA SER A 59 2.73 -3.20 -11.85
C SER A 59 2.25 -2.33 -13.01
N GLY A 60 2.06 -1.03 -12.78
CA GLY A 60 1.59 -0.02 -13.74
C GLY A 60 0.09 -0.06 -14.03
N ALA A 61 -0.55 -1.21 -13.83
CA ALA A 61 -2.00 -1.39 -13.89
C ALA A 61 -2.38 -2.63 -13.06
N TRP A 62 -3.56 -2.64 -12.43
CA TRP A 62 -4.07 -3.82 -11.71
C TRP A 62 -4.13 -5.07 -12.61
N MET A 63 -4.42 -4.88 -13.91
CA MET A 63 -4.50 -5.97 -14.89
C MET A 63 -3.18 -6.76 -15.01
N ASN A 64 -2.04 -6.16 -14.70
CA ASN A 64 -0.74 -6.83 -14.80
C ASN A 64 -0.43 -7.68 -13.57
N GLN A 65 -1.06 -7.41 -12.42
CA GLN A 65 -0.76 -8.08 -11.16
C GLN A 65 -0.97 -9.60 -11.24
N ALA A 66 -2.05 -10.06 -11.88
CA ALA A 66 -2.33 -11.49 -12.05
C ALA A 66 -1.23 -12.22 -12.86
N ALA A 67 -0.65 -11.55 -13.87
CA ALA A 67 0.44 -12.12 -14.66
C ALA A 67 1.76 -12.15 -13.87
N CYS A 68 2.06 -11.09 -13.12
CA CYS A 68 3.21 -11.06 -12.21
C CYS A 68 3.12 -12.18 -11.16
N MET A 69 1.95 -12.32 -10.53
CA MET A 69 1.70 -13.36 -9.54
C MET A 69 1.80 -14.77 -10.13
N TYR A 70 1.27 -14.97 -11.35
CA TYR A 70 1.39 -16.26 -12.04
C TYR A 70 2.86 -16.65 -12.31
N GLY A 71 3.66 -15.73 -12.85
CA GLY A 71 5.09 -15.98 -13.06
C GLY A 71 5.83 -16.25 -11.75
N PHE A 72 5.50 -15.48 -10.71
CA PHE A 72 6.09 -15.64 -9.38
C PHE A 72 5.76 -17.00 -8.75
N TYR A 73 4.51 -17.46 -8.81
CA TYR A 73 4.12 -18.77 -8.30
C TYR A 73 4.68 -19.92 -9.13
N THR A 74 4.69 -19.79 -10.45
CA THR A 74 5.23 -20.83 -11.33
C THR A 74 6.71 -21.05 -11.05
N TYR A 75 7.50 -19.96 -11.07
CA TYR A 75 8.94 -20.05 -10.82
C TYR A 75 9.25 -20.47 -9.38
N GLY A 76 8.52 -19.95 -8.39
CA GLY A 76 8.76 -20.34 -7.01
C GLY A 76 8.38 -21.79 -6.71
N ASN A 77 7.39 -22.37 -7.40
CA ASN A 77 7.11 -23.81 -7.32
C ASN A 77 8.26 -24.62 -7.91
N GLU A 78 8.79 -24.24 -9.08
CA GLU A 78 9.97 -24.90 -9.67
C GLU A 78 11.17 -24.86 -8.73
N LEU A 79 11.44 -23.71 -8.09
CA LEU A 79 12.51 -23.58 -7.10
C LEU A 79 12.30 -24.47 -5.87
N HIS A 80 11.04 -24.58 -5.43
CA HIS A 80 10.69 -25.43 -4.31
C HIS A 80 10.90 -26.91 -4.65
N ASP A 81 10.39 -27.35 -5.79
CA ASP A 81 10.42 -28.77 -6.18
C ASP A 81 11.84 -29.23 -6.54
N ALA A 82 12.61 -28.41 -7.26
CA ALA A 82 13.95 -28.76 -7.70
C ALA A 82 15.03 -28.59 -6.61
N TYR A 83 14.88 -27.59 -5.73
CA TYR A 83 15.96 -27.18 -4.81
C TYR A 83 15.54 -27.11 -3.33
N GLN A 84 14.30 -27.49 -3.00
CA GLN A 84 13.73 -27.33 -1.65
C GLN A 84 13.82 -25.90 -1.12
N PHE A 85 13.85 -24.93 -2.03
CA PHE A 85 13.89 -23.52 -1.69
C PHE A 85 12.54 -23.10 -1.09
N PRO A 86 12.50 -22.40 0.06
CA PRO A 86 11.24 -21.96 0.65
C PRO A 86 10.57 -20.89 -0.21
N PHE A 87 9.28 -21.05 -0.49
CA PHE A 87 8.55 -20.12 -1.35
C PHE A 87 8.42 -18.73 -0.70
N PHE A 88 8.86 -17.66 -1.39
CA PHE A 88 8.68 -16.26 -0.97
C PHE A 88 7.21 -15.86 -0.93
N SER A 89 6.74 -15.10 0.06
CA SER A 89 5.33 -14.68 0.05
C SER A 89 5.09 -13.49 -0.88
N ALA A 90 3.95 -13.49 -1.56
CA ALA A 90 3.53 -12.43 -2.47
C ALA A 90 2.04 -12.08 -2.26
N LEU A 91 1.69 -10.81 -2.44
CA LEU A 91 0.36 -10.26 -2.32
C LEU A 91 0.11 -9.26 -3.46
N ALA A 92 -1.05 -9.32 -4.09
CA ALA A 92 -1.56 -8.30 -5.01
C ALA A 92 -2.56 -7.41 -4.27
N VAL A 93 -2.41 -6.09 -4.39
CA VAL A 93 -3.30 -5.09 -3.78
C VAL A 93 -3.84 -4.16 -4.86
N ASN A 94 -5.17 -4.10 -4.98
CA ASN A 94 -5.86 -3.15 -5.85
C ASN A 94 -6.47 -1.98 -5.07
N ASP A 95 -6.86 -0.93 -5.79
CA ASP A 95 -7.31 0.32 -5.18
C ASP A 95 -8.72 0.28 -4.56
N GLY A 96 -9.45 -0.81 -4.78
CA GLY A 96 -10.78 -1.05 -4.19
C GLY A 96 -11.95 -0.79 -5.13
N ASP A 97 -11.67 -0.47 -6.39
CA ASP A 97 -12.64 -0.12 -7.43
C ASP A 97 -12.80 -1.23 -8.50
N VAL A 98 -12.18 -2.40 -8.30
CA VAL A 98 -12.26 -3.53 -9.22
C VAL A 98 -13.23 -4.58 -8.68
N SER A 99 -14.22 -5.02 -9.47
CA SER A 99 -15.14 -6.05 -9.03
C SER A 99 -14.50 -7.45 -8.98
N GLN A 100 -15.00 -8.33 -8.11
CA GLN A 100 -14.54 -9.71 -8.05
C GLN A 100 -14.71 -10.45 -9.39
N ALA A 101 -15.78 -10.14 -10.13
CA ALA A 101 -16.02 -10.70 -11.46
C ALA A 101 -14.95 -10.30 -12.48
N GLU A 102 -14.44 -9.06 -12.40
CA GLU A 102 -13.35 -8.58 -13.26
C GLU A 102 -12.03 -9.23 -12.90
N LEU A 103 -11.73 -9.37 -11.61
CA LEU A 103 -10.55 -10.10 -11.13
C LEU A 103 -10.56 -11.55 -11.63
N ASP A 104 -11.68 -12.26 -11.47
CA ASP A 104 -11.83 -13.64 -11.92
C ASP A 104 -11.74 -13.77 -13.45
N LYS A 105 -12.34 -12.84 -14.19
CA LYS A 105 -12.23 -12.78 -15.65
C LYS A 105 -10.77 -12.59 -16.06
N ARG A 106 -10.04 -11.68 -15.41
CA ARG A 106 -8.63 -11.42 -15.70
C ARG A 106 -7.76 -12.62 -15.39
N LEU A 107 -7.97 -13.27 -14.24
CA LEU A 107 -7.23 -14.46 -13.83
C LEU A 107 -7.39 -15.61 -14.85
N LYS A 108 -8.63 -15.88 -15.29
CA LYS A 108 -8.91 -16.85 -16.36
C LYS A 108 -8.27 -16.47 -17.70
N ALA A 109 -8.16 -15.18 -17.99
CA ALA A 109 -7.56 -14.70 -19.22
C ALA A 109 -6.03 -14.85 -19.24
N VAL A 110 -5.37 -14.68 -18.09
CA VAL A 110 -3.90 -14.79 -17.94
C VAL A 110 -3.45 -16.25 -17.92
N ILE A 111 -4.17 -17.10 -17.19
CA ILE A 111 -3.79 -18.51 -17.00
C ILE A 111 -4.58 -19.36 -17.98
N LYS A 112 -4.00 -19.62 -19.16
CA LYS A 112 -4.60 -20.43 -20.23
C LYS A 112 -3.76 -21.66 -20.55
N GLY A 113 -4.40 -22.66 -21.14
CA GLY A 113 -3.76 -23.87 -21.68
C GLY A 113 -3.57 -24.97 -20.63
N SER A 114 -2.73 -25.95 -20.96
CA SER A 114 -2.47 -27.14 -20.15
C SER A 114 -0.98 -27.31 -19.82
N LEU A 115 -0.22 -26.20 -19.79
CA LEU A 115 1.24 -26.25 -19.68
C LEU A 115 1.72 -26.84 -18.34
N ASN A 116 0.95 -26.66 -17.26
CA ASN A 116 1.25 -27.17 -15.92
C ASN A 116 0.01 -27.87 -15.33
N ASN A 117 0.20 -28.98 -14.61
CA ASN A 117 -0.89 -29.73 -13.96
C ASN A 117 -1.54 -28.95 -12.80
N ASP A 118 -0.86 -27.93 -12.26
CA ASP A 118 -1.27 -27.20 -11.05
C ASP A 118 -1.92 -25.84 -11.32
N GLN A 119 -2.41 -25.58 -12.54
CA GLN A 119 -2.95 -24.26 -12.89
C GLN A 119 -4.13 -23.82 -12.02
N GLU A 120 -5.04 -24.72 -11.64
CA GLU A 120 -6.14 -24.38 -10.72
C GLU A 120 -5.62 -24.05 -9.32
N ALA A 121 -4.63 -24.80 -8.81
CA ALA A 121 -4.02 -24.52 -7.51
C ALA A 121 -3.32 -23.15 -7.51
N ILE A 122 -2.64 -22.78 -8.61
CA ILE A 122 -2.04 -21.44 -8.75
C ILE A 122 -3.13 -20.37 -8.82
N ARG A 123 -4.23 -20.59 -9.54
CA ARG A 123 -5.36 -19.65 -9.59
C ARG A 123 -5.93 -19.39 -8.20
N ASP A 124 -6.19 -20.44 -7.44
CA ASP A 124 -6.74 -20.31 -6.09
C ASP A 124 -5.76 -19.62 -5.15
N LYS A 125 -4.46 -19.88 -5.30
CA LYS A 125 -3.41 -19.16 -4.56
C LYS A 125 -3.35 -17.68 -4.92
N ILE A 126 -3.49 -17.33 -6.21
CA ILE A 126 -3.55 -15.93 -6.64
C ILE A 126 -4.80 -15.25 -6.08
N ARG A 127 -5.97 -15.92 -6.13
CA ARG A 127 -7.21 -15.39 -5.52
C ARG A 127 -7.03 -15.12 -4.03
N ALA A 128 -6.50 -16.10 -3.30
CA ALA A 128 -6.26 -15.96 -1.87
C ALA A 128 -5.22 -14.87 -1.53
N HIS A 129 -4.30 -14.58 -2.45
CA HIS A 129 -3.28 -13.54 -2.32
C HIS A 129 -3.57 -12.31 -3.18
N THR A 130 -4.84 -12.05 -3.47
CA THR A 130 -5.30 -10.77 -4.03
C THR A 130 -6.25 -10.15 -3.03
N THR A 131 -5.99 -8.91 -2.66
CA THR A 131 -6.85 -8.11 -1.78
C THR A 131 -7.02 -6.73 -2.38
N GLN A 132 -7.93 -5.93 -1.83
CA GLN A 132 -8.10 -4.55 -2.24
C GLN A 132 -8.25 -3.65 -1.01
N PHE A 133 -8.06 -2.35 -1.19
CA PHE A 133 -8.50 -1.39 -0.18
C PHE A 133 -10.03 -1.30 -0.13
N THR A 134 -10.56 -0.84 1.00
CA THR A 134 -12.02 -0.74 1.21
C THR A 134 -12.51 0.69 1.02
N LEU A 135 -13.22 0.95 -0.07
CA LEU A 135 -13.78 2.27 -0.37
C LEU A 135 -15.13 2.47 0.33
N THR A 136 -15.36 3.68 0.87
CA THR A 136 -16.62 4.04 1.54
C THR A 136 -17.65 4.55 0.52
N TYR A 137 -17.20 5.46 -0.34
CA TYR A 137 -18.05 6.15 -1.30
C TYR A 137 -17.89 5.47 -2.66
N LEU A 138 -18.93 4.74 -3.08
CA LEU A 138 -18.96 3.99 -4.35
C LEU A 138 -19.74 4.71 -5.46
N HIS A 139 -20.58 5.68 -5.07
CA HIS A 139 -21.43 6.46 -5.95
C HIS A 139 -21.40 7.92 -5.52
N GLY A 140 -21.65 8.81 -6.47
CA GLY A 140 -21.83 10.23 -6.16
C GLY A 140 -23.16 10.51 -5.44
N PRO A 141 -23.37 11.76 -4.99
CA PRO A 141 -24.53 12.16 -4.21
C PRO A 141 -25.88 11.90 -4.89
N ASN A 142 -25.93 11.82 -6.23
CA ASN A 142 -27.14 11.54 -7.00
C ASN A 142 -27.17 10.11 -7.57
N GLY A 143 -26.29 9.22 -7.09
CA GLY A 143 -26.18 7.83 -7.56
C GLY A 143 -25.37 7.68 -8.86
N GLU A 144 -24.68 8.73 -9.30
CA GLU A 144 -23.85 8.69 -10.51
C GLU A 144 -22.58 7.84 -10.33
N THR A 145 -22.08 7.33 -11.46
CA THR A 145 -20.79 6.64 -11.51
C THR A 145 -19.65 7.64 -11.39
N ILE A 146 -18.72 7.36 -10.49
CA ILE A 146 -17.52 8.16 -10.25
C ILE A 146 -16.33 7.53 -10.97
N LYS A 147 -15.50 8.35 -11.60
CA LYS A 147 -14.20 7.96 -12.17
C LYS A 147 -13.10 8.46 -11.22
N GLY A 148 -12.11 7.62 -10.90
CA GLY A 148 -11.15 7.90 -9.82
C GLY A 148 -11.76 7.71 -8.43
N LEU A 149 -12.38 6.55 -8.19
CA LEU A 149 -13.00 6.23 -6.90
C LEU A 149 -12.05 6.33 -5.69
N PRO A 150 -10.77 5.89 -5.77
CA PRO A 150 -9.82 6.05 -4.67
C PRO A 150 -9.59 7.53 -4.31
N GLU A 151 -9.31 8.38 -5.30
CA GLU A 151 -9.08 9.81 -5.12
C GLU A 151 -10.34 10.55 -4.65
N TYR A 152 -11.52 10.14 -5.13
CA TYR A 152 -12.80 10.63 -4.64
C TYR A 152 -12.95 10.38 -3.13
N ASN A 153 -12.66 9.16 -2.68
CA ASN A 153 -12.70 8.82 -1.27
C ASN A 153 -11.66 9.62 -0.46
N HIS A 154 -10.42 9.72 -0.94
CA HIS A 154 -9.38 10.53 -0.30
C HIS A 154 -9.80 11.99 -0.13
N LYS A 155 -10.37 12.61 -1.18
CA LYS A 155 -10.90 13.97 -1.12
C LYS A 155 -11.96 14.10 -0.02
N HIS A 156 -12.96 13.23 -0.01
CA HIS A 156 -14.04 13.29 0.97
C HIS A 156 -13.53 13.08 2.40
N TRP A 157 -12.68 12.09 2.65
CA TRP A 157 -12.14 11.84 3.99
C TRP A 157 -11.21 12.96 4.47
N PHE A 158 -10.51 13.62 3.55
CA PHE A 158 -9.69 14.79 3.86
C PHE A 158 -10.57 16.00 4.22
N GLU A 159 -11.68 16.20 3.52
CA GLU A 159 -12.62 17.30 3.77
C GLU A 159 -13.50 17.10 5.00
N GLU A 160 -13.67 15.86 5.45
CA GLU A 160 -14.29 15.50 6.73
C GLU A 160 -13.45 15.96 7.95
N ILE A 161 -12.15 16.25 7.77
CA ILE A 161 -11.29 16.74 8.85
C ILE A 161 -11.76 18.15 9.26
N THR A 162 -12.11 18.30 10.54
CA THR A 162 -12.53 19.57 11.13
C THR A 162 -11.38 20.24 11.89
N GLU A 163 -11.49 21.55 12.10
CA GLU A 163 -10.55 22.30 12.96
C GLU A 163 -10.47 21.69 14.36
N GLN A 164 -11.60 21.30 14.95
CA GLN A 164 -11.63 20.67 16.27
C GLN A 164 -10.81 19.37 16.30
N MET A 165 -10.98 18.49 15.30
CA MET A 165 -10.22 17.23 15.21
C MET A 165 -8.70 17.47 15.15
N ILE A 166 -8.28 18.56 14.53
CA ILE A 166 -6.87 18.96 14.48
C ILE A 166 -6.43 19.50 15.85
N LEU A 167 -7.17 20.45 16.41
CA LEU A 167 -6.85 21.08 17.69
C LEU A 167 -6.78 20.08 18.84
N ASP A 168 -7.68 19.09 18.88
CA ASP A 168 -7.69 18.03 19.89
C ASP A 168 -6.38 17.24 19.92
N GLN A 169 -5.77 16.98 18.74
CA GLN A 169 -4.49 16.27 18.66
C GLN A 169 -3.27 17.13 18.96
N HIS A 170 -3.43 18.45 18.95
CA HIS A 170 -2.35 19.40 19.22
C HIS A 170 -2.50 20.09 20.57
N GLN A 171 -3.53 19.76 21.36
CA GLN A 171 -3.83 20.40 22.64
C GLN A 171 -2.60 20.41 23.57
N ASP A 172 -1.91 19.28 23.70
CA ASP A 172 -0.70 19.16 24.51
C ASP A 172 0.48 19.97 23.96
N ALA A 173 0.62 20.06 22.63
CA ALA A 173 1.68 20.83 22.00
C ALA A 173 1.43 22.34 22.15
N LEU A 174 0.18 22.77 22.01
CA LEU A 174 -0.25 24.15 22.14
C LEU A 174 -0.24 24.65 23.58
N ALA A 175 -0.46 23.76 24.56
CA ALA A 175 -0.43 24.10 26.00
C ALA A 175 1.00 24.21 26.58
N ARG A 176 2.03 23.72 25.89
CA ARG A 176 3.42 23.79 26.37
C ARG A 176 3.93 25.23 26.35
N PRO A 177 4.70 25.67 27.36
CA PRO A 177 5.32 26.99 27.39
C PRO A 177 6.57 27.05 26.49
N ASP A 178 6.44 26.62 25.23
CA ASP A 178 7.47 26.70 24.19
C ASP A 178 6.94 27.60 23.07
N PRO A 179 7.32 28.90 23.03
CA PRO A 179 6.83 29.84 22.03
C PRO A 179 7.13 29.42 20.59
N LEU A 180 8.28 28.76 20.34
CA LEU A 180 8.65 28.31 19.00
C LEU A 180 7.85 27.07 18.59
N GLY A 181 7.71 26.11 19.50
CA GLY A 181 6.88 24.92 19.30
C GLY A 181 5.41 25.27 19.07
N HIS A 182 4.89 26.24 19.82
CA HIS A 182 3.52 26.75 19.67
C HIS A 182 3.32 27.39 18.29
N LEU A 183 4.21 28.29 17.87
CA LEU A 183 4.13 28.97 16.58
C LEU A 183 4.22 27.97 15.41
N ARG A 184 5.12 26.98 15.50
CA ARG A 184 5.24 25.90 14.50
C ARG A 184 3.96 25.09 14.40
N THR A 185 3.39 24.70 15.54
CA THR A 185 2.14 23.93 15.60
C THR A 185 0.99 24.72 14.99
N GLN A 186 0.86 26.00 15.37
CA GLN A 186 -0.16 26.88 14.80
C GLN A 186 -0.01 27.05 13.28
N HIS A 187 1.22 27.09 12.75
CA HIS A 187 1.46 27.09 11.31
C HIS A 187 1.04 25.78 10.64
N GLU A 188 1.40 24.61 11.19
CA GLU A 188 0.95 23.31 10.65
C GLU A 188 -0.59 23.25 10.59
N VAL A 189 -1.27 23.70 11.65
CA VAL A 189 -2.74 23.74 11.71
C VAL A 189 -3.33 24.68 10.65
N ASN A 190 -2.85 25.92 10.58
CA ASN A 190 -3.37 26.91 9.64
C ASN A 190 -3.18 26.46 8.18
N THR A 191 -1.99 25.95 7.84
CA THR A 191 -1.68 25.45 6.50
C THR A 191 -2.58 24.26 6.14
N LEU A 192 -2.81 23.32 7.06
CA LEU A 192 -3.72 22.22 6.82
C LEU A 192 -5.15 22.70 6.55
N LEU A 193 -5.66 23.64 7.35
CA LEU A 193 -6.98 24.23 7.16
C LEU A 193 -7.11 24.97 5.82
N GLU A 194 -6.06 25.70 5.40
CA GLU A 194 -5.99 26.34 4.09
C GLU A 194 -6.11 25.32 2.94
N VAL A 195 -5.36 24.21 3.02
CA VAL A 195 -5.38 23.14 2.01
C VAL A 195 -6.75 22.45 1.97
N ILE A 196 -7.36 22.17 3.13
CA ILE A 196 -8.72 21.60 3.22
C ILE A 196 -9.74 22.55 2.58
N ALA A 197 -9.65 23.85 2.89
CA ALA A 197 -10.54 24.85 2.32
C ALA A 197 -10.41 24.91 0.80
N TYR A 198 -9.19 24.88 0.26
CA TYR A 198 -8.95 24.82 -1.18
C TYR A 198 -9.48 23.54 -1.82
N SER A 199 -9.27 22.37 -1.19
CA SER A 199 -9.82 21.09 -1.67
C SER A 199 -11.33 21.16 -1.89
N ARG A 200 -12.06 21.82 -0.99
CA ARG A 200 -13.52 22.01 -1.08
C ARG A 200 -13.95 22.88 -2.27
N THR A 201 -13.05 23.70 -2.80
CA THR A 201 -13.33 24.53 -3.99
C THR A 201 -13.14 23.78 -5.30
N LEU A 202 -12.38 22.68 -5.30
CA LEU A 202 -12.11 21.88 -6.49
C LEU A 202 -13.37 21.16 -6.99
N PHE A 203 -13.49 21.03 -8.31
CA PHE A 203 -14.60 20.34 -8.97
C PHE A 203 -15.98 21.02 -8.80
N ASN A 204 -16.00 22.30 -8.44
CA ASN A 204 -17.23 23.09 -8.51
C ASN A 204 -17.58 23.40 -9.97
N SER A 205 -18.89 23.46 -10.25
CA SER A 205 -19.67 23.48 -11.50
C SER A 205 -19.14 24.14 -12.79
N ASN A 206 -17.96 24.78 -12.80
CA ASN A 206 -17.34 25.41 -13.96
C ASN A 206 -15.95 24.85 -14.32
N ASP A 207 -15.47 23.81 -13.64
CA ASP A 207 -14.12 23.27 -13.84
C ASP A 207 -14.02 22.27 -15.02
N VAL A 208 -12.85 22.31 -15.67
CA VAL A 208 -12.49 21.66 -16.95
C VAL A 208 -12.50 20.12 -16.90
N SER A 209 -12.73 19.51 -15.74
CA SER A 209 -12.67 18.07 -15.48
C SER A 209 -14.01 17.32 -15.63
N ILE A 210 -15.02 17.97 -16.21
CA ILE A 210 -16.33 17.37 -16.53
C ILE A 210 -16.28 16.77 -17.93
N GLU A 211 -15.90 15.50 -18.05
CA GLU A 211 -16.02 14.75 -19.30
C GLU A 211 -17.38 14.04 -19.32
N ASN A 212 -18.23 14.33 -20.32
CA ASN A 212 -19.56 13.70 -20.47
C ASN A 212 -20.46 13.79 -19.21
N HIS A 213 -20.43 14.92 -18.49
CA HIS A 213 -21.20 15.15 -17.25
C HIS A 213 -20.77 14.27 -16.07
N ARG A 214 -19.57 13.68 -16.12
CA ARG A 214 -18.95 12.94 -15.02
C ARG A 214 -17.66 13.61 -14.61
N ILE A 215 -17.45 13.72 -13.29
CA ILE A 215 -16.23 14.28 -12.72
C ILE A 215 -15.17 13.18 -12.69
N ASP A 216 -14.00 13.47 -13.27
CA ASP A 216 -12.82 12.60 -13.19
C ASP A 216 -11.93 12.98 -12.02
N TYR A 217 -11.99 12.20 -10.94
CA TYR A 217 -11.23 12.45 -9.72
C TYR A 217 -9.76 12.01 -9.80
N HIS A 218 -9.30 11.34 -10.86
CA HIS A 218 -7.85 11.10 -11.05
C HIS A 218 -7.05 12.41 -11.10
N ALA A 219 -7.71 13.52 -11.48
CA ALA A 219 -7.10 14.85 -11.47
C ALA A 219 -6.94 15.46 -10.06
N PHE A 220 -7.54 14.87 -9.02
CA PHE A 220 -7.63 15.48 -7.68
C PHE A 220 -6.26 15.93 -7.14
N TYR A 221 -5.30 15.03 -7.04
CA TYR A 221 -3.97 15.36 -6.53
C TYR A 221 -3.23 16.35 -7.43
N THR A 222 -3.41 16.25 -8.75
CA THR A 222 -2.82 17.21 -9.71
C THR A 222 -3.37 18.63 -9.52
N LEU A 223 -4.68 18.77 -9.32
CA LEU A 223 -5.31 20.05 -9.04
C LEU A 223 -4.89 20.59 -7.67
N LEU A 224 -4.80 19.72 -6.66
CA LEU A 224 -4.39 20.12 -5.31
C LEU A 224 -2.94 20.61 -5.26
N LYS A 225 -2.04 20.10 -6.12
CA LYS A 225 -0.65 20.61 -6.25
C LYS A 225 -0.57 22.07 -6.70
N ALA A 226 -1.60 22.59 -7.36
CA ALA A 226 -1.63 24.00 -7.78
C ALA A 226 -1.81 24.97 -6.60
N PHE A 227 -2.22 24.46 -5.43
CA PHE A 227 -2.40 25.28 -4.24
C PHE A 227 -1.05 25.75 -3.67
N THR A 228 -0.94 27.05 -3.42
CA THR A 228 0.21 27.65 -2.72
C THR A 228 -0.26 28.19 -1.36
N PRO A 229 0.06 27.53 -0.24
CA PRO A 229 -0.29 28.03 1.09
C PRO A 229 0.48 29.31 1.42
N GLN A 230 -0.04 30.10 2.36
CA GLN A 230 0.66 31.30 2.81
C GLN A 230 2.00 30.96 3.49
N ARG A 231 2.05 29.83 4.19
CA ARG A 231 3.25 29.29 4.85
C ARG A 231 3.34 27.78 4.57
N PRO A 232 4.12 27.35 3.57
CA PRO A 232 4.22 25.93 3.24
C PRO A 232 4.84 25.13 4.39
N ASP A 233 4.27 23.95 4.64
CA ASP A 233 4.84 22.94 5.52
C ASP A 233 5.86 22.10 4.72
N ASP A 234 7.01 21.78 5.30
CA ASP A 234 8.07 20.96 4.69
C ASP A 234 7.55 19.61 4.17
N VAL A 235 6.48 19.09 4.80
CA VAL A 235 5.86 17.82 4.43
C VAL A 235 5.00 17.92 3.15
N MET A 236 4.72 19.13 2.65
CA MET A 236 3.91 19.36 1.43
C MET A 236 4.68 19.11 0.12
N ASN A 237 5.97 18.76 0.17
CA ASN A 237 6.75 18.40 -1.02
C ASN A 237 6.16 17.19 -1.78
N SER A 238 5.34 16.35 -1.13
CA SER A 238 4.45 15.39 -1.79
C SER A 238 3.03 15.59 -1.27
N ILE A 239 2.15 16.13 -2.11
CA ILE A 239 0.77 16.42 -1.71
C ILE A 239 0.00 15.14 -1.38
N GLU A 240 0.28 14.04 -2.09
CA GLU A 240 -0.34 12.75 -1.90
C GLU A 240 -0.04 12.25 -0.48
N TYR A 241 1.24 12.23 -0.11
CA TYR A 241 1.65 11.86 1.24
C TYR A 241 1.10 12.83 2.30
N TYR A 242 1.08 14.13 2.02
CA TYR A 242 0.54 15.13 2.95
C TYR A 242 -0.94 14.88 3.27
N VAL A 243 -1.77 14.70 2.24
CA VAL A 243 -3.21 14.40 2.39
C VAL A 243 -3.43 13.06 3.10
N LEU A 244 -2.76 11.99 2.65
CA LEU A 244 -2.89 10.66 3.28
C LEU A 244 -2.42 10.67 4.74
N ARG A 245 -1.36 11.44 5.06
CA ARG A 245 -0.89 11.64 6.45
C ARG A 245 -1.93 12.36 7.27
N ALA A 246 -2.57 13.40 6.72
CA ALA A 246 -3.62 14.13 7.41
C ALA A 246 -4.85 13.24 7.68
N ILE A 247 -5.29 12.46 6.68
CA ILE A 247 -6.40 11.48 6.86
C ILE A 247 -6.02 10.46 7.94
N ARG A 248 -4.85 9.83 7.84
CA ARG A 248 -4.37 8.86 8.84
C ARG A 248 -4.33 9.44 10.25
N ARG A 249 -3.86 10.69 10.38
CA ARG A 249 -3.69 11.35 11.67
C ARG A 249 -5.02 11.79 12.25
N TYR A 250 -5.79 12.60 11.53
CA TYR A 250 -6.95 13.30 12.07
C TYR A 250 -8.28 12.59 11.79
N ASN A 251 -8.35 11.70 10.80
CA ASN A 251 -9.52 10.86 10.51
C ASN A 251 -9.17 9.36 10.56
N PRO A 252 -8.70 8.86 11.72
CA PRO A 252 -8.19 7.50 11.84
C PRO A 252 -9.27 6.44 11.55
N ALA A 253 -10.54 6.73 11.85
CA ALA A 253 -11.64 5.81 11.58
C ALA A 253 -11.78 5.49 10.08
N ARG A 254 -11.71 6.50 9.20
CA ARG A 254 -11.73 6.28 7.74
C ARG A 254 -10.47 5.57 7.27
N TRP A 255 -9.31 5.99 7.77
CA TRP A 255 -8.03 5.38 7.40
C TRP A 255 -7.96 3.89 7.76
N ASP A 256 -8.38 3.53 8.98
CA ASP A 256 -8.38 2.15 9.43
C ASP A 256 -9.40 1.32 8.64
N ALA A 257 -10.61 1.83 8.41
CA ALA A 257 -11.59 1.13 7.57
C ALA A 257 -11.06 0.88 6.15
N TYR A 258 -10.38 1.86 5.56
CA TYR A 258 -9.80 1.78 4.22
C TYR A 258 -8.67 0.73 4.12
N THR A 259 -7.80 0.66 5.13
CA THR A 259 -6.55 -0.10 5.07
C THR A 259 -6.53 -1.41 5.85
N ALA A 260 -7.51 -1.65 6.73
CA ALA A 260 -7.50 -2.79 7.67
C ALA A 260 -7.32 -4.14 6.97
N GLN A 261 -8.11 -4.42 5.93
CA GLN A 261 -8.04 -5.69 5.21
C GLN A 261 -6.66 -5.94 4.60
N VAL A 262 -6.08 -4.91 3.99
CA VAL A 262 -4.73 -4.97 3.39
C VAL A 262 -3.68 -5.16 4.48
N ARG A 263 -3.77 -4.40 5.58
CA ARG A 263 -2.88 -4.51 6.74
C ARG A 263 -2.88 -5.93 7.31
N GLU A 264 -4.05 -6.48 7.60
CA GLU A 264 -4.21 -7.82 8.14
C GLU A 264 -3.61 -8.88 7.22
N ARG A 265 -3.84 -8.77 5.90
CA ARG A 265 -3.28 -9.71 4.93
C ARG A 265 -1.77 -9.64 4.84
N ILE A 266 -1.20 -8.43 4.89
CA ILE A 266 0.26 -8.23 4.95
C ILE A 266 0.84 -8.84 6.21
N MET A 267 0.23 -8.60 7.38
CA MET A 267 0.71 -9.14 8.65
C MET A 267 0.69 -10.67 8.65
N ALA A 268 -0.41 -11.27 8.21
CA ALA A 268 -0.54 -12.73 8.10
C ALA A 268 0.51 -13.33 7.16
N LEU A 269 0.69 -12.76 5.97
CA LEU A 269 1.70 -13.25 5.01
C LEU A 269 3.13 -13.03 5.51
N ALA A 270 3.38 -11.93 6.20
CA ALA A 270 4.69 -11.65 6.79
C ALA A 270 5.05 -12.65 7.89
N GLU A 271 4.06 -13.06 8.70
CA GLU A 271 4.19 -14.12 9.70
C GLU A 271 4.47 -15.48 9.04
N GLU A 272 3.62 -15.88 8.08
CA GLU A 272 3.78 -17.14 7.34
C GLU A 272 5.13 -17.22 6.61
N ASN A 273 5.59 -16.10 6.04
CA ASN A 273 6.91 -16.01 5.42
C ASN A 273 8.02 -16.15 6.45
N HIS A 274 7.90 -15.46 7.58
CA HIS A 274 8.87 -15.51 8.66
C HIS A 274 9.05 -16.94 9.17
N GLU A 275 7.96 -17.61 9.54
CA GLU A 275 7.99 -18.97 10.05
C GLU A 275 8.53 -19.97 9.02
N ARG A 276 8.13 -19.84 7.75
CA ARG A 276 8.60 -20.72 6.67
C ARG A 276 10.10 -20.60 6.43
N PHE A 277 10.63 -19.38 6.43
CA PHE A 277 12.06 -19.18 6.27
C PHE A 277 12.82 -19.50 7.55
N LEU A 278 12.31 -19.17 8.73
CA LEU A 278 12.96 -19.52 10.00
C LEU A 278 13.16 -21.03 10.13
N ASN A 279 12.11 -21.81 9.84
CA ASN A 279 12.10 -23.27 10.00
C ASN A 279 12.70 -24.04 8.82
N SER A 280 13.05 -23.38 7.72
CA SER A 280 13.67 -24.09 6.58
C SER A 280 15.13 -24.46 6.85
N ARG A 281 15.67 -25.39 6.06
CA ARG A 281 17.12 -25.69 6.08
C ARG A 281 17.95 -24.74 5.23
N PHE A 282 17.30 -23.92 4.41
CA PHE A 282 17.93 -23.03 3.45
C PHE A 282 18.28 -21.67 4.09
N ASP A 283 19.56 -21.25 4.10
CA ASP A 283 20.00 -19.90 4.50
C ASP A 283 20.46 -19.14 3.26
N LEU A 284 19.96 -17.92 3.07
CA LEU A 284 20.24 -17.05 1.92
C LEU A 284 21.59 -16.33 2.01
N ARG A 285 22.34 -16.51 3.09
CA ARG A 285 23.65 -15.88 3.35
C ARG A 285 24.82 -16.80 3.07
#